data_AF-A0A5C7FZ76-F1
#
_entry.id   AF-A0A5C7FZ76-F1
#
_cell.length_a   1.000
_cell.length_b   1.000
_cell.length_c   1.000
_cell.angle_alpha   90.00
_cell.angle_beta   90.00
_cell.angle_gamma   90.00
#
_symmetry.space_group_name_H-M   'P 1'
#
loop_
_entity.id
_entity.type
_entity.pdbx_description
1 polymer ?
#
loop_
_entity_poly.entity_id
_entity_poly.type
_entity_poly.pdbx_seq_one_letter_code
_entity_poly.pdbx_strand_id
1 'polypeptide(L)'
;MGLEAILFVCAAAAVCIGCLVPNRWLPPLPNDKFLHFAAFAVLTVLALRIADGALETAYWLAGLLVGGWLIECLQTLVPDRRFCWRDMAANTAGIACAVLVVALASQATPDAVGCGRGAQPASPSTR
;
A
#
# COMPACT_ATOMS: atom_id res chain seq x y z
N MET A 1 -12.36 -8.42 -3.74
CA MET A 1 -12.05 -8.61 -2.31
C MET A 1 -11.19 -9.85 -2.06
N GLY A 2 -11.61 -11.06 -2.48
CA GLY A 2 -10.88 -12.29 -2.11
C GLY A 2 -9.46 -12.40 -2.69
N LEU A 3 -9.28 -12.13 -3.98
CA LEU A 3 -7.97 -12.26 -4.63
C LEU A 3 -6.99 -11.18 -4.17
N GLU A 4 -7.43 -9.93 -4.05
CA GLU A 4 -6.60 -8.81 -3.63
C GLU A 4 -6.08 -9.02 -2.20
N ALA A 5 -6.93 -9.50 -1.30
CA ALA A 5 -6.53 -9.86 0.06
C ALA A 5 -5.53 -11.02 0.08
N ILE A 6 -5.74 -12.07 -0.73
CA ILE A 6 -4.78 -13.18 -0.86
C ILE A 6 -3.43 -12.67 -1.37
N LEU A 7 -3.43 -11.85 -2.42
CA LEU A 7 -2.20 -11.26 -2.97
C LEU A 7 -1.51 -10.37 -1.95
N PHE A 8 -2.26 -9.57 -1.19
CA PHE A 8 -1.72 -8.73 -0.14
C PHE A 8 -1.04 -9.57 0.95
N VAL A 9 -1.72 -10.62 1.44
CA VAL A 9 -1.17 -11.51 2.47
C VAL A 9 0.08 -12.23 1.96
N CYS A 10 0.06 -12.75 0.74
CA CYS A 10 1.23 -13.40 0.12
C CYS A 10 2.40 -12.42 -0.04
N ALA A 11 2.14 -11.19 -0.50
CA ALA A 11 3.16 -10.16 -0.62
C ALA A 11 3.72 -9.75 0.75
N ALA A 12 2.86 -9.56 1.76
CA ALA A 12 3.28 -9.21 3.11
C ALA A 12 4.13 -10.32 3.74
N ALA A 13 3.73 -11.59 3.55
CA ALA A 13 4.52 -12.74 3.97
C ALA A 13 5.89 -12.78 3.27
N ALA A 14 5.94 -12.51 1.96
CA ALA A 14 7.19 -12.43 1.21
C ALA A 14 8.11 -11.32 1.73
N VAL A 15 7.57 -10.16 2.11
CA VAL A 15 8.33 -9.06 2.75
C VAL A 15 8.85 -9.49 4.11
N CYS A 16 8.01 -10.09 4.96
CA CYS A 16 8.44 -10.60 6.26
C CYS A 16 9.57 -11.62 6.13
N ILE A 17 9.45 -12.58 5.20
CA ILE A 17 10.51 -13.57 4.92
C ILE A 17 11.76 -12.86 4.41
N GLY A 18 11.61 -11.97 3.43
CA GLY A 18 12.70 -11.23 2.81
C GLY A 18 13.46 -10.33 3.78
N CYS A 19 12.81 -9.83 4.84
CA CYS A 19 13.43 -8.98 5.85
C CYS A 19 13.92 -9.75 7.08
N LEU A 20 13.22 -10.80 7.51
CA LEU A 20 13.46 -11.50 8.79
C LEU A 20 14.25 -12.81 8.65
N VAL A 21 14.60 -13.21 7.43
CA VAL A 21 15.55 -14.30 7.17
C VAL A 21 16.98 -13.75 7.10
N PRO A 22 17.97 -14.44 7.71
CA PRO A 22 19.38 -14.05 7.58
C PRO A 22 19.82 -13.95 6.12
N ASN A 23 20.57 -12.88 5.79
CA ASN A 23 21.02 -12.60 4.42
C ASN A 23 21.77 -13.77 3.76
N ARG A 24 22.53 -14.55 4.55
CA ARG A 24 23.26 -15.74 4.08
C ARG A 24 22.38 -16.87 3.54
N TRP A 25 21.08 -16.86 3.83
CA TRP A 25 20.13 -17.88 3.37
C TRP A 25 19.30 -17.40 2.16
N LEU A 26 19.42 -16.13 1.79
CA LEU A 26 18.74 -15.57 0.63
C LEU A 26 19.65 -15.67 -0.60
N PRO A 27 19.07 -15.86 -1.80
CA PRO A 27 19.84 -15.76 -3.04
C PRO A 27 20.39 -14.33 -3.21
N PRO A 28 21.34 -14.10 -4.13
CA PRO A 28 21.77 -12.75 -4.48
C PRO A 28 20.57 -11.91 -4.94
N LEU A 29 20.23 -10.91 -4.14
CA LEU A 29 19.11 -10.02 -4.37
C LEU A 29 19.59 -8.66 -4.91
N PRO A 30 18.72 -7.90 -5.61
CA PRO A 30 18.97 -6.52 -5.97
C PRO A 30 19.27 -5.62 -4.76
N ASN A 31 19.50 -4.33 -5.02
CA ASN A 31 19.71 -3.35 -3.95
C ASN A 31 18.57 -3.40 -2.92
N ASP A 32 18.94 -3.64 -1.67
CA ASP A 32 18.02 -3.79 -0.54
C ASP A 32 17.03 -2.61 -0.40
N LYS A 33 17.48 -1.36 -0.60
CA LYS A 33 16.58 -0.18 -0.55
C LYS A 33 15.57 -0.16 -1.67
N PHE A 34 15.98 -0.61 -2.84
CA PHE A 34 15.06 -0.71 -3.97
C PHE A 34 14.00 -1.79 -3.70
N LEU A 35 14.38 -2.91 -3.09
CA LEU A 35 13.43 -3.96 -2.71
C LEU A 35 12.44 -3.48 -1.65
N HIS A 36 12.93 -2.79 -0.62
CA HIS A 36 12.09 -2.13 0.39
C HIS A 36 11.09 -1.15 -0.24
N PHE A 37 11.57 -0.26 -1.11
CA PHE A 37 10.72 0.67 -1.84
C PHE A 37 9.65 -0.05 -2.69
N ALA A 38 10.06 -1.02 -3.51
CA ALA A 38 9.16 -1.73 -4.43
C ALA A 38 8.13 -2.57 -3.68
N ALA A 39 8.56 -3.27 -2.62
CA ALA A 39 7.70 -4.08 -1.77
C ALA A 39 6.58 -3.24 -1.14
N PHE A 40 6.94 -2.12 -0.51
CA PHE A 40 5.96 -1.25 0.13
C PHE A 40 5.08 -0.51 -0.88
N ALA A 41 5.58 -0.20 -2.08
CA ALA A 41 4.74 0.31 -3.15
C ALA A 41 3.69 -0.72 -3.59
N VAL A 42 4.07 -1.98 -3.81
CA VAL A 42 3.13 -3.07 -4.19
C VAL A 42 2.09 -3.32 -3.09
N LEU A 43 2.52 -3.42 -1.83
CA LEU A 43 1.62 -3.58 -0.70
C LEU A 43 0.63 -2.41 -0.60
N THR A 44 1.09 -1.19 -0.84
CA THR A 44 0.22 0.00 -0.82
C THR A 44 -0.80 -0.04 -1.94
N VAL A 45 -0.41 -0.39 -3.17
CA VAL A 45 -1.38 -0.54 -4.28
C VAL A 45 -2.44 -1.57 -3.93
N LEU A 46 -2.05 -2.75 -3.42
CA LEU A 46 -3.00 -3.78 -3.02
C LEU A 46 -3.91 -3.31 -1.88
N ALA A 47 -3.36 -2.65 -0.86
CA ALA A 47 -4.14 -2.10 0.24
C ALA A 47 -5.16 -1.05 -0.23
N LEU A 48 -4.78 -0.14 -1.13
CA LEU A 48 -5.68 0.86 -1.72
C LEU A 48 -6.81 0.24 -2.57
N ARG A 49 -6.61 -0.98 -3.08
CA ARG A 49 -7.64 -1.73 -3.82
C ARG A 49 -8.60 -2.48 -2.89
N ILE A 50 -8.19 -2.72 -1.65
CA ILE A 50 -8.99 -3.37 -0.60
C ILE A 50 -9.78 -2.33 0.20
N ALA A 51 -9.17 -1.18 0.47
CA ALA A 51 -9.72 -0.14 1.33
C ALA A 51 -10.99 0.50 0.75
N ASP A 52 -12.06 0.56 1.55
CA ASP A 52 -13.30 1.23 1.21
C ASP A 52 -13.38 2.62 1.85
N GLY A 53 -12.94 3.62 1.09
CA GLY A 53 -13.03 5.04 1.47
C GLY A 53 -11.81 5.58 2.22
N ALA A 54 -11.88 6.87 2.59
CA ALA A 54 -10.72 7.63 3.06
C ALA A 54 -10.20 7.21 4.44
N LEU A 55 -11.11 6.89 5.37
CA LEU A 55 -10.73 6.50 6.73
C LEU A 55 -10.05 5.12 6.73
N GLU A 56 -10.61 4.14 6.02
CA GLU A 56 -9.99 2.82 5.91
C GLU A 56 -8.64 2.91 5.18
N THR A 57 -8.56 3.72 4.12
CA THR A 57 -7.28 4.02 3.45
C THR A 57 -6.25 4.54 4.44
N ALA A 58 -6.62 5.49 5.31
CA ALA A 58 -5.70 6.02 6.32
C ALA A 58 -5.22 4.92 7.29
N TYR A 59 -6.10 4.01 7.71
CA TYR A 59 -5.72 2.87 8.55
C TYR A 59 -4.77 1.90 7.85
N TRP A 60 -5.02 1.60 6.57
CA TRP A 60 -4.12 0.76 5.77
C TRP A 60 -2.72 1.39 5.64
N LEU A 61 -2.65 2.67 5.31
CA LEU A 61 -1.36 3.39 5.17
C LEU A 61 -0.61 3.47 6.51
N ALA A 62 -1.32 3.76 7.60
CA ALA A 62 -0.75 3.75 8.94
C ALA A 62 -0.26 2.35 9.33
N GLY A 63 -1.05 1.31 9.02
CA GLY A 63 -0.68 -0.09 9.25
C GLY A 63 0.58 -0.50 8.49
N LEU A 64 0.74 -0.07 7.24
CA LEU A 64 1.96 -0.31 6.47
C LEU A 64 3.17 0.43 7.06
N LEU A 65 3.03 1.69 7.47
CA LEU A 65 4.12 2.44 8.11
C LEU A 65 4.56 1.81 9.43
N VAL A 66 3.60 1.49 10.31
CA VAL A 66 3.87 0.83 11.59
C VAL A 66 4.44 -0.56 11.37
N GLY A 67 3.88 -1.33 10.43
CA GLY A 67 4.37 -2.67 10.08
C GLY A 67 5.81 -2.64 9.57
N GLY A 68 6.14 -1.71 8.67
CA GLY A 68 7.51 -1.52 8.19
C GLY A 68 8.48 -1.12 9.29
N TRP A 69 8.08 -0.22 10.19
CA TRP A 69 8.90 0.14 11.35
C TRP A 69 9.11 -1.05 12.29
N LEU A 70 8.07 -1.85 12.56
CA LEU A 70 8.20 -3.05 13.39
C LEU A 70 9.13 -4.10 12.75
N ILE A 71 9.07 -4.29 11.43
CA ILE A 71 9.99 -5.20 10.72
C ILE A 71 11.44 -4.75 10.89
N GLU A 72 11.74 -3.45 10.74
CA GLU A 72 13.08 -2.90 10.99
C GLU A 72 13.54 -3.12 12.44
N CYS A 73 12.65 -2.96 13.41
CA CYS A 73 12.96 -3.26 14.81
C CYS A 73 13.27 -4.75 14.99
N LEU A 74 12.45 -5.64 14.42
CA LEU A 74 12.65 -7.10 14.49
C LEU A 74 13.92 -7.57 13.77
N GLN A 75 14.36 -6.86 12.72
CA GLN A 75 15.62 -7.13 12.05
C GLN A 75 16.84 -7.01 12.97
N THR A 76 16.76 -6.25 14.07
CA THR A 76 17.85 -6.22 15.07
C THR A 76 18.06 -7.56 15.79
N LEU A 77 17.05 -8.42 15.79
CA LEU A 77 17.10 -9.76 16.37
C LEU A 77 17.60 -10.81 15.35
N VAL A 78 17.73 -10.43 14.08
CA VAL A 78 18.15 -11.33 13.00
C VAL A 78 19.66 -11.22 12.79
N PRO A 79 20.40 -12.34 12.77
CA PRO A 79 21.83 -12.32 12.50
C PRO A 79 22.17 -11.60 11.18
N ASP A 80 23.20 -10.75 11.22
CA ASP A 80 23.71 -9.97 10.07
C ASP A 80 22.73 -8.93 9.51
N ARG A 81 21.67 -8.61 10.27
CA ARG A 81 20.73 -7.52 9.99
C ARG A 81 20.80 -6.48 11.10
N ARG A 82 20.38 -5.26 10.80
CA ARG A 82 20.31 -4.14 11.75
C ARG A 82 19.20 -3.21 11.33
N PHE A 83 18.62 -2.52 12.30
CA PHE A 83 17.70 -1.42 12.04
C PHE A 83 18.37 -0.38 11.13
N CYS A 84 17.67 0.07 10.10
CA CYS A 84 18.20 1.02 9.14
C CYS A 84 17.19 2.11 8.79
N TRP A 85 17.50 3.35 9.20
CA TRP A 85 16.69 4.52 8.83
C TRP A 85 16.52 4.71 7.32
N ARG A 86 17.49 4.25 6.51
CA ARG A 86 17.41 4.34 5.05
C ARG A 86 16.39 3.35 4.48
N ASP A 87 16.21 2.21 5.13
CA ASP A 87 15.26 1.18 4.68
C ASP A 87 13.85 1.59 5.13
N MET A 88 13.72 2.19 6.32
CA MET A 88 12.49 2.89 6.72
C MET A 88 12.12 4.03 5.75
N ALA A 89 13.09 4.86 5.34
CA ALA A 89 12.85 5.91 4.36
C ALA A 89 12.44 5.34 2.98
N ALA A 90 13.02 4.21 2.57
CA ALA A 90 12.63 3.52 1.35
C ALA A 90 11.19 2.97 1.43
N ASN A 91 10.79 2.38 2.57
CA ASN A 91 9.43 1.93 2.82
C ASN A 91 8.44 3.10 2.68
N THR A 92 8.69 4.21 3.38
CA THR A 92 7.85 5.41 3.33
C THR A 92 7.78 6.01 1.92
N ALA A 93 8.91 6.07 1.21
CA ALA A 93 8.94 6.55 -0.17
C ALA A 93 8.13 5.66 -1.12
N GLY A 94 8.17 4.33 -0.93
CA GLY A 94 7.37 3.37 -1.69
C GLY A 94 5.87 3.58 -1.48
N ILE A 95 5.46 3.74 -0.21
CA ILE A 95 4.06 4.04 0.16
C ILE A 95 3.61 5.37 -0.48
N ALA A 96 4.37 6.43 -0.29
CA ALA A 96 4.03 7.76 -0.82
C ALA A 96 3.95 7.78 -2.35
N CYS A 97 4.88 7.11 -3.03
CA CYS A 97 4.90 6.99 -4.49
C CYS A 97 3.65 6.25 -5.00
N ALA A 98 3.29 5.11 -4.39
CA ALA A 98 2.12 4.35 -4.78
C ALA A 98 0.82 5.15 -4.59
N VAL A 99 0.67 5.85 -3.45
CA VAL A 99 -0.48 6.75 -3.21
C VAL A 99 -0.56 7.81 -4.29
N LEU A 100 0.55 8.48 -4.62
CA LEU A 100 0.59 9.53 -5.62
C LEU A 100 0.22 9.00 -7.01
N VAL A 101 0.79 7.87 -7.43
CA VAL A 101 0.50 7.25 -8.72
C VAL A 101 -0.97 6.86 -8.84
N VAL A 102 -1.54 6.22 -7.82
CA VAL A 102 -2.96 5.83 -7.81
C VAL A 102 -3.87 7.06 -7.81
N ALA A 103 -3.53 8.10 -7.03
CA ALA A 103 -4.28 9.36 -7.02
C ALA A 103 -4.26 10.03 -8.41
N LEU A 104 -3.10 10.14 -9.05
CA LEU A 104 -2.99 10.71 -10.40
C LEU A 104 -3.75 9.88 -11.44
N ALA A 105 -3.66 8.55 -11.38
CA ALA A 105 -4.40 7.66 -12.27
C ALA A 105 -5.92 7.78 -12.08
N SER A 106 -6.39 7.96 -10.84
CA SER A 106 -7.82 8.18 -10.55
C SER A 106 -8.33 9.51 -11.11
N GLN A 107 -7.51 10.56 -11.11
CA GLN A 107 -7.85 11.86 -11.68
C GLN A 107 -7.86 11.85 -13.22
N ALA A 108 -7.13 10.94 -13.86
CA ALA A 108 -7.11 10.75 -15.31
C ALA A 108 -8.37 10.04 -15.85
N THR A 109 -9.35 9.71 -14.99
CA THR A 109 -10.68 9.21 -15.40
C THR A 109 -11.85 10.13 -14.99
N PRO A 110 -11.92 11.41 -15.45
CA PRO A 110 -13.04 12.30 -15.11
C PRO A 110 -14.39 11.98 -15.81
N ASP A 111 -14.42 11.18 -16.87
CA ASP A 111 -15.53 11.25 -17.84
C ASP A 111 -16.76 10.35 -17.60
N ALA A 112 -17.00 9.87 -16.37
CA ALA A 112 -18.15 8.96 -16.12
C ALA A 112 -19.04 9.31 -14.91
N VAL A 113 -18.90 10.48 -14.27
CA VAL A 113 -19.72 10.85 -13.08
C VAL A 113 -20.42 12.21 -13.26
N GLY A 114 -20.87 12.51 -14.47
CA GLY A 114 -21.56 13.77 -14.80
C GLY A 114 -22.94 13.65 -15.46
N CYS A 115 -23.42 12.45 -15.81
CA CYS A 115 -24.72 12.29 -16.46
C CYS A 115 -25.57 11.25 -15.70
N GLY A 116 -26.50 11.71 -14.86
CA GLY A 116 -27.49 10.83 -14.24
C GLY A 116 -27.88 11.09 -12.78
N ARG A 117 -28.04 12.34 -12.33
CA ARG A 117 -29.04 12.63 -11.29
C ARG A 117 -30.16 13.40 -11.94
N GLY A 118 -31.17 12.64 -12.35
CA GLY A 118 -32.40 13.14 -12.94
C GLY A 118 -32.99 14.25 -12.09
N ALA A 119 -33.30 15.35 -12.76
CA ALA A 119 -34.24 16.34 -12.29
C ALA A 119 -35.52 15.60 -11.83
N GLN A 120 -35.90 15.80 -10.56
CA GLN A 120 -37.29 15.59 -10.16
C GLN A 120 -38.15 16.65 -10.86
N PRO A 121 -39.16 16.29 -11.67
CA PRO A 121 -40.14 17.28 -12.10
C PRO A 121 -41.01 17.65 -10.91
N ALA A 122 -41.10 18.95 -10.63
CA ALA A 122 -42.08 19.52 -9.72
C ALA A 122 -43.49 19.18 -10.24
N SER A 123 -44.31 18.54 -9.41
CA SER A 123 -45.73 18.34 -9.67
C SER A 123 -46.48 19.66 -9.47
N PRO A 124 -47.28 20.14 -10.44
CA PRO A 124 -48.24 21.21 -10.19
C PRO A 124 -49.50 20.57 -9.56
N SER A 125 -49.76 20.88 -8.28
CA SER A 125 -51.05 20.59 -7.67
C SER A 125 -52.03 21.70 -8.06
N THR A 126 -53.00 21.33 -8.90
CA THR A 126 -54.20 22.09 -9.21
C THR A 126 -55.33 21.64 -8.28
N ARG A 127 -55.67 22.47 -7.28
CA ARG A 127 -57.03 22.88 -6.90
C ARG A 127 -57.04 23.69 -5.60
#